data_AF-A0A7R6PCM3-F1
#
_entry.id   AF-A0A7R6PCM3-F1
#
_cell.length_a   1.000
_cell.length_b   1.000
_cell.length_c   1.000
_cell.angle_alpha   90.00
_cell.angle_beta   90.00
_cell.angle_gamma   90.00
#
_symmetry.space_group_name_H-M   'P 1'
#
loop_
_entity.id
_entity.type
_entity.pdbx_description
1 polymer ?
#
loop_
_entity_poly.entity_id
_entity_poly.type
_entity_poly.pdbx_seq_one_letter_code
_entity_poly.pdbx_strand_id
1 'polypeptide(L)'
;MFWQEDAKKEYFTLPETTQDAVFNIFVKILPIDHSFLLAQALLKHLPWLDKASAGIFNISVADGNGWAQNHENGFYYPSKRSKLIIRVPKDRLDETHQLLDKTLDLGKYQIKIIKSLKPKLLSDMPVLFAKNVACNVAMSEENFLQVTFEQLKTLGISVKKMMAGLENNIKTDTRIIHTRSLMVADLKKDESVLLQEKGLGNYRLLGCGLFIPHKDITSI
;
A
#
# COMPACT_ATOMS: atom_id res chain seq x y z
N MET A 1 -43.43 17.33 -24.69
CA MET A 1 -42.87 16.18 -23.95
C MET A 1 -41.41 16.52 -23.67
N PHE A 2 -41.03 16.73 -22.41
CA PHE A 2 -39.69 17.17 -22.01
C PHE A 2 -38.88 15.91 -21.66
N TRP A 3 -38.08 15.43 -22.62
CA TRP A 3 -37.12 14.35 -22.39
C TRP A 3 -35.77 14.99 -22.11
N GLN A 4 -35.25 14.81 -20.90
CA GLN A 4 -33.86 15.09 -20.57
C GLN A 4 -33.12 13.76 -20.68
N GLU A 5 -32.30 13.62 -21.71
CA GLU A 5 -31.40 12.46 -21.83
C GLU A 5 -30.42 12.48 -20.66
N ASP A 6 -30.24 11.33 -20.00
CA ASP A 6 -29.21 11.17 -18.98
C ASP A 6 -27.86 11.64 -19.53
N ALA A 7 -27.20 12.52 -18.79
CA ALA A 7 -25.89 13.06 -19.15
C ALA A 7 -24.95 11.90 -19.53
N LYS A 8 -24.31 12.00 -20.70
CA LYS A 8 -23.31 11.04 -21.19
C LYS A 8 -22.38 10.65 -20.03
N LYS A 9 -22.37 9.37 -19.66
CA LYS A 9 -21.40 8.82 -18.71
C LYS A 9 -20.01 9.21 -19.19
N GLU A 10 -19.34 10.11 -18.48
CA GLU A 10 -17.96 10.45 -18.76
C GLU A 10 -17.11 9.18 -18.64
N TYR A 11 -16.46 8.81 -19.74
CA TYR A 11 -15.55 7.67 -19.76
C TYR A 11 -14.25 8.08 -19.06
N PHE A 12 -14.15 7.78 -17.77
CA PHE A 12 -12.90 7.92 -17.03
C PHE A 12 -11.92 6.82 -17.46
N THR A 13 -10.75 7.22 -17.97
CA THR A 13 -9.66 6.31 -18.31
C THR A 13 -8.60 6.38 -17.22
N LEU A 14 -8.20 5.22 -16.70
CA LEU A 14 -7.16 5.13 -15.68
C LEU A 14 -5.82 5.65 -16.22
N PRO A 15 -5.19 6.62 -15.55
CA PRO A 15 -3.83 7.02 -15.85
C PRO A 15 -2.86 5.86 -15.71
N GLU A 16 -1.87 5.79 -16.60
CA GLU A 16 -0.79 4.80 -16.52
C GLU A 16 0.46 5.32 -15.82
N THR A 17 0.44 6.55 -15.30
CA THR A 17 1.56 7.29 -14.68
C THR A 17 2.23 6.56 -13.52
N THR A 18 1.45 5.80 -12.76
CA THR A 18 1.91 4.99 -11.63
C THR A 18 1.34 3.58 -11.76
N GLN A 19 2.17 2.56 -11.53
CA GLN A 19 1.76 1.16 -11.59
C GLN A 19 2.34 0.36 -10.43
N ASP A 20 1.64 -0.71 -10.05
CA ASP A 20 2.12 -1.66 -9.07
C ASP A 20 2.85 -2.79 -9.80
N ALA A 21 4.17 -2.86 -9.61
CA ALA A 21 5.00 -4.00 -10.01
C ALA A 21 4.70 -5.18 -9.07
N VAL A 22 4.33 -6.34 -9.64
CA VAL A 22 3.88 -7.50 -8.86
C VAL A 22 4.77 -8.69 -9.12
N PHE A 23 5.30 -9.28 -8.06
CA PHE A 23 6.18 -10.45 -8.15
C PHE A 23 5.61 -11.64 -7.39
N ASN A 24 5.68 -12.81 -8.04
CA ASN A 24 5.63 -14.09 -7.35
C ASN A 24 6.92 -14.25 -6.55
N ILE A 25 6.75 -14.63 -5.30
CA ILE A 25 7.86 -14.86 -4.37
C ILE A 25 7.78 -16.26 -3.78
N PHE A 26 8.94 -16.76 -3.34
CA PHE A 26 9.04 -17.93 -2.49
C PHE A 26 9.73 -17.51 -1.19
N VAL A 27 9.06 -17.77 -0.08
CA VAL A 27 9.51 -17.48 1.28
C VAL A 27 8.95 -18.55 2.20
N LYS A 28 9.79 -19.12 3.07
CA LYS A 28 9.37 -20.17 4.00
C LYS A 28 8.68 -19.58 5.22
N ILE A 29 9.31 -18.57 5.81
CA ILE A 29 8.87 -17.84 6.99
C ILE A 29 9.24 -16.36 6.82
N LEU A 30 8.45 -15.48 7.40
CA LEU A 30 8.63 -14.03 7.30
C LEU A 30 8.35 -13.38 8.66
N PRO A 31 9.20 -12.51 9.20
CA PRO A 31 8.93 -11.89 10.49
C PRO A 31 7.68 -11.01 10.41
N ILE A 32 6.94 -10.92 11.52
CA ILE A 32 5.67 -10.18 11.56
C ILE A 32 5.88 -8.69 11.22
N ASP A 33 7.00 -8.12 11.63
CA ASP A 33 7.43 -6.73 11.44
C ASP A 33 8.46 -6.54 10.31
N HIS A 34 8.35 -7.34 9.25
CA HIS A 34 9.32 -7.35 8.14
C HIS A 34 9.43 -6.06 7.32
N SER A 35 8.58 -5.04 7.49
CA SER A 35 8.54 -3.87 6.60
C SER A 35 9.91 -3.21 6.42
N PHE A 36 10.64 -3.02 7.52
CA PHE A 36 11.95 -2.37 7.52
C PHE A 36 13.02 -3.23 6.86
N LEU A 37 13.09 -4.52 7.22
CA LEU A 37 14.04 -5.46 6.61
C LEU A 37 13.79 -5.61 5.12
N LEU A 38 12.53 -5.67 4.70
CA LEU A 38 12.14 -5.74 3.30
C LEU A 38 12.58 -4.49 2.54
N ALA A 39 12.35 -3.30 3.09
CA ALA A 39 12.78 -2.04 2.49
C ALA A 39 14.30 -1.97 2.32
N GLN A 40 15.06 -2.33 3.36
CA GLN A 40 16.53 -2.37 3.28
C GLN A 40 17.02 -3.36 2.21
N ALA A 41 16.44 -4.57 2.17
CA ALA A 41 16.82 -5.58 1.18
C ALA A 41 16.52 -5.12 -0.25
N LEU A 42 15.37 -4.46 -0.47
CA LEU A 42 15.01 -3.92 -1.77
C LEU A 42 15.91 -2.75 -2.19
N LEU A 43 16.25 -1.85 -1.27
CA LEU A 43 17.14 -0.71 -1.56
C LEU A 43 18.56 -1.15 -1.96
N LYS A 44 19.04 -2.31 -1.51
CA LYS A 44 20.31 -2.89 -1.99
C LYS A 44 20.29 -3.24 -3.48
N HIS A 45 19.12 -3.62 -4.01
CA HIS A 45 18.95 -4.02 -5.40
C HIS A 45 18.39 -2.90 -6.28
N LEU A 46 17.56 -2.02 -5.72
CA LEU A 46 16.91 -0.90 -6.38
C LEU A 46 17.13 0.39 -5.57
N PRO A 47 18.35 0.95 -5.51
CA PRO A 47 18.64 2.14 -4.69
C PRO A 47 17.82 3.37 -5.08
N TRP A 48 17.33 3.41 -6.32
CA TRP A 48 16.52 4.52 -6.84
C TRP A 48 15.14 4.64 -6.16
N LEU A 49 14.66 3.59 -5.48
CA LEU A 49 13.36 3.63 -4.79
C LEU A 49 13.27 4.77 -3.77
N ASP A 50 14.37 5.14 -3.12
CA ASP A 50 14.43 6.21 -2.11
C ASP A 50 14.26 7.62 -2.70
N LYS A 51 14.61 7.79 -3.98
CA LYS A 51 14.53 9.08 -4.68
C LYS A 51 13.30 9.21 -5.56
N ALA A 52 12.59 8.11 -5.80
CA ALA A 52 11.38 8.06 -6.59
C ALA A 52 10.13 8.16 -5.70
N SER A 53 8.97 8.48 -6.29
CA SER A 53 7.67 8.38 -5.61
C SER A 53 7.20 6.93 -5.45
N ALA A 54 8.11 6.03 -5.03
CA ALA A 54 7.86 4.61 -4.87
C ALA A 54 7.18 4.29 -3.52
N GLY A 55 6.60 3.09 -3.44
CA GLY A 55 6.01 2.54 -2.23
C GLY A 55 6.17 1.04 -2.18
N ILE A 56 6.52 0.49 -1.02
CA ILE A 56 6.67 -0.96 -0.85
C ILE A 56 5.51 -1.43 0.02
N PHE A 57 4.71 -2.35 -0.51
CA PHE A 57 3.64 -2.95 0.27
C PHE A 57 4.20 -4.06 1.15
N ASN A 58 3.69 -4.15 2.38
CA ASN A 58 3.91 -5.32 3.22
C ASN A 58 3.41 -6.57 2.51
N ILE A 59 4.13 -7.68 2.68
CA ILE A 59 3.72 -8.96 2.13
C ILE A 59 2.55 -9.46 2.97
N SER A 60 1.35 -9.38 2.41
CA SER A 60 0.15 -9.89 3.05
C SER A 60 0.21 -11.40 3.20
N VAL A 61 -0.10 -11.84 4.41
CA VAL A 61 -0.21 -13.25 4.77
C VAL A 61 -1.68 -13.54 5.03
N ALA A 62 -2.15 -14.68 4.54
CA ALA A 62 -3.52 -15.11 4.79
C ALA A 62 -3.66 -15.52 6.26
N ASP A 63 -4.70 -14.99 6.90
CA ASP A 63 -5.14 -15.35 8.23
C ASP A 63 -6.67 -15.56 8.16
N GLY A 64 -7.17 -16.69 8.64
CA GLY A 64 -8.55 -17.15 8.42
C GLY A 64 -8.74 -18.18 7.29
N ASN A 65 -9.98 -18.65 7.08
CA ASN A 65 -10.32 -19.75 6.15
C ASN A 65 -9.50 -21.04 6.38
N GLY A 66 -9.27 -21.41 7.63
CA GLY A 66 -8.48 -22.59 8.02
C GLY A 66 -6.97 -22.38 8.09
N TRP A 67 -6.48 -21.19 7.74
CA TRP A 67 -5.10 -20.77 8.00
C TRP A 67 -5.06 -20.04 9.34
N ALA A 68 -4.22 -20.53 10.27
CA ALA A 68 -3.95 -19.86 11.53
C ALA A 68 -2.47 -19.50 11.57
N GLN A 69 -2.15 -18.24 11.81
CA GLN A 69 -0.79 -17.81 12.08
C GLN A 69 -0.49 -18.00 13.56
N ASN A 70 0.60 -18.69 13.91
CA ASN A 70 1.07 -18.70 15.30
C ASN A 70 1.95 -17.46 15.53
N HIS A 71 1.39 -16.45 16.18
CA HIS A 71 2.06 -15.20 16.48
C HIS A 71 3.10 -15.32 17.62
N GLU A 72 3.05 -16.37 18.44
CA GLU A 72 3.97 -16.56 19.59
C GLU A 72 5.43 -16.67 19.13
N ASN A 73 5.65 -17.25 17.93
CA ASN A 73 6.98 -17.43 17.38
C ASN A 73 7.53 -16.18 16.67
N GLY A 74 6.73 -15.12 16.51
CA GLY A 74 7.17 -13.84 15.93
C GLY A 74 7.32 -13.82 14.40
N PHE A 75 6.84 -14.85 13.69
CA PHE A 75 6.88 -14.91 12.23
C PHE A 75 5.60 -15.54 11.65
N TYR A 76 5.37 -15.23 10.38
CA TYR A 76 4.31 -15.75 9.56
C TYR A 76 4.78 -16.86 8.64
N TYR A 77 3.82 -17.67 8.17
CA TYR A 77 3.97 -18.61 7.07
C TYR A 77 3.20 -18.09 5.83
N PRO A 78 3.89 -17.40 4.89
CA PRO A 78 3.24 -16.90 3.70
C PRO A 78 2.77 -18.04 2.79
N SER A 79 1.58 -17.89 2.21
CA SER A 79 1.06 -18.86 1.24
C SER A 79 1.72 -18.66 -0.13
N LYS A 80 1.56 -19.61 -1.05
CA LYS A 80 1.95 -19.44 -2.47
C LYS A 80 1.25 -18.25 -3.16
N ARG A 81 0.16 -17.73 -2.57
CA ARG A 81 -0.58 -16.56 -3.07
C ARG A 81 0.03 -15.24 -2.63
N SER A 82 0.89 -15.23 -1.61
CA SER A 82 1.60 -14.01 -1.19
C SER A 82 2.45 -13.47 -2.35
N LYS A 83 2.49 -12.14 -2.46
CA LYS A 83 3.19 -11.42 -3.53
C LYS A 83 4.03 -10.32 -2.90
N LEU A 84 5.14 -10.01 -3.54
CA LEU A 84 5.81 -8.72 -3.36
C LEU A 84 5.15 -7.73 -4.34
N ILE A 85 4.80 -6.55 -3.84
CA ILE A 85 4.19 -5.48 -4.63
C ILE A 85 4.97 -4.20 -4.35
N ILE A 86 5.39 -3.52 -5.41
CA ILE A 86 6.09 -2.23 -5.33
C ILE A 86 5.35 -1.25 -6.24
N ARG A 87 4.80 -0.18 -5.66
CA ARG A 87 4.21 0.93 -6.41
C ARG A 87 5.33 1.82 -6.94
N VAL A 88 5.37 2.05 -8.25
CA VAL A 88 6.44 2.82 -8.89
C VAL A 88 5.89 3.72 -10.01
N PRO A 89 6.55 4.84 -10.31
CA PRO A 89 6.34 5.57 -11.55
C PRO A 89 6.52 4.67 -12.78
N LYS A 90 5.72 4.90 -13.83
CA LYS A 90 5.69 4.06 -15.03
C LYS A 90 7.03 3.97 -15.74
N ASP A 91 7.76 5.07 -15.81
CA ASP A 91 9.08 5.17 -16.42
C ASP A 91 10.15 4.32 -15.69
N ARG A 92 9.93 3.96 -14.43
CA ARG A 92 10.81 3.10 -13.62
C ARG A 92 10.33 1.66 -13.49
N LEU A 93 9.21 1.31 -14.11
CA LEU A 93 8.60 -0.01 -13.97
C LEU A 93 9.54 -1.12 -14.45
N ASP A 94 10.16 -0.94 -15.62
CA ASP A 94 11.04 -1.95 -16.21
C ASP A 94 12.30 -2.17 -15.36
N GLU A 95 12.79 -1.14 -14.66
CA GLU A 95 13.94 -1.25 -13.76
C GLU A 95 13.68 -2.20 -12.58
N THR A 96 12.41 -2.40 -12.19
CA THR A 96 12.06 -3.37 -11.13
C THR A 96 12.37 -4.81 -11.52
N HIS A 97 12.51 -5.12 -12.81
CA HIS A 97 12.85 -6.47 -13.28
C HIS A 97 14.27 -6.91 -12.89
N GLN A 98 15.13 -6.00 -12.43
CA GLN A 98 16.44 -6.34 -11.86
C GLN A 98 16.33 -7.25 -10.62
N LEU A 99 15.15 -7.31 -10.00
CA LEU A 99 14.84 -8.22 -8.90
C LEU A 99 14.64 -9.67 -9.33
N LEU A 100 14.42 -9.95 -10.61
CA LEU A 100 14.18 -11.33 -11.08
C LEU A 100 15.35 -12.24 -10.76
N ASP A 101 15.03 -13.45 -10.29
CA ASP A 101 15.96 -14.47 -9.83
C ASP A 101 16.88 -14.05 -8.66
N LYS A 102 16.65 -12.87 -8.07
CA LYS A 102 17.34 -12.44 -6.85
C LYS A 102 16.70 -13.07 -5.62
N THR A 103 17.52 -13.18 -4.58
CA THR A 103 17.08 -13.49 -3.23
C THR A 103 17.29 -12.26 -2.37
N LEU A 104 16.20 -11.70 -1.86
CA LEU A 104 16.25 -10.63 -0.87
C LEU A 104 16.67 -11.22 0.47
N ASP A 105 17.78 -10.72 1.00
CA ASP A 105 18.32 -11.10 2.30
C ASP A 105 17.79 -10.17 3.40
N LEU A 106 16.97 -10.73 4.29
CA LEU A 106 16.39 -10.09 5.46
C LEU A 106 17.05 -10.63 6.75
N GLY A 107 18.31 -11.05 6.68
CA GLY A 107 19.08 -11.63 7.78
C GLY A 107 18.77 -13.12 7.95
N LYS A 108 17.99 -13.47 8.99
CA LYS A 108 17.59 -14.87 9.23
C LYS A 108 16.53 -15.37 8.23
N TYR A 109 16.00 -14.46 7.40
CA TYR A 109 14.91 -14.71 6.47
C TYR A 109 15.35 -14.38 5.05
N GLN A 110 14.80 -15.12 4.08
CA GLN A 110 15.11 -14.93 2.68
C GLN A 110 13.84 -14.98 1.84
N ILE A 111 13.74 -14.09 0.87
CA ILE A 111 12.64 -14.03 -0.08
C ILE A 111 13.21 -14.17 -1.48
N LYS A 112 12.94 -15.29 -2.15
CA LYS A 112 13.33 -15.50 -3.54
C LYS A 112 12.28 -14.88 -4.46
N ILE A 113 12.71 -14.04 -5.39
CA ILE A 113 11.85 -13.47 -6.43
C ILE A 113 11.80 -14.46 -7.59
N ILE A 114 10.62 -14.99 -7.87
CA ILE A 114 10.44 -16.12 -8.80
C ILE A 114 10.03 -15.65 -10.19
N LYS A 115 9.08 -14.71 -10.26
CA LYS A 115 8.52 -14.28 -11.54
C LYS A 115 7.86 -12.91 -11.41
N SER A 116 8.06 -12.06 -12.41
CA SER A 116 7.28 -10.83 -12.58
C SER A 116 5.92 -11.17 -13.20
N LEU A 117 4.86 -10.63 -12.62
CA LEU A 117 3.50 -10.74 -13.11
C LEU A 117 3.10 -9.47 -13.87
N LYS A 118 1.94 -9.52 -14.53
CA LYS A 118 1.38 -8.32 -15.17
C LYS A 118 1.27 -7.19 -14.14
N PRO A 119 1.88 -6.01 -14.40
CA PRO A 119 1.71 -4.84 -13.57
C PRO A 119 0.24 -4.46 -13.42
N LYS A 120 -0.13 -3.91 -12.26
CA LYS A 120 -1.50 -3.46 -12.02
C LYS A 120 -1.58 -1.94 -12.13
N LEU A 121 -2.60 -1.48 -12.83
CA LEU A 121 -3.04 -0.09 -12.73
C LEU A 121 -3.62 0.18 -11.35
N LEU A 122 -3.66 1.45 -10.99
CA LEU A 122 -4.40 1.92 -9.82
C LEU A 122 -5.91 1.74 -10.03
N SER A 123 -6.66 1.81 -8.94
CA SER A 123 -8.11 1.62 -8.95
C SER A 123 -8.86 2.96 -9.00
N ASP A 124 -10.02 3.01 -9.63
CA ASP A 124 -10.97 4.13 -9.55
C ASP A 124 -12.08 3.89 -8.52
N MET A 125 -11.93 2.87 -7.66
CA MET A 125 -12.91 2.54 -6.62
C MET A 125 -13.06 3.70 -5.62
N PRO A 126 -14.30 3.98 -5.15
CA PRO A 126 -14.58 5.13 -4.30
C PRO A 126 -14.12 4.94 -2.85
N VAL A 127 -13.75 3.72 -2.47
CA VAL A 127 -13.30 3.38 -1.12
C VAL A 127 -11.86 2.88 -1.18
N LEU A 128 -11.00 3.57 -0.44
CA LEU A 128 -9.59 3.26 -0.28
C LEU A 128 -9.24 3.03 1.18
N PHE A 129 -8.26 2.16 1.40
CA PHE A 129 -7.75 1.84 2.72
C PHE A 129 -6.23 1.88 2.73
N ALA A 130 -5.65 2.54 3.74
CA ALA A 130 -4.24 2.46 4.06
C ALA A 130 -4.07 1.73 5.38
N LYS A 131 -3.28 0.65 5.39
CA LYS A 131 -3.00 -0.13 6.61
C LYS A 131 -2.23 0.70 7.64
N ASN A 132 -1.32 1.55 7.18
CA ASN A 132 -0.47 2.36 8.01
C ASN A 132 -0.44 3.79 7.44
N VAL A 133 -0.79 4.78 8.25
CA VAL A 133 -0.48 6.20 8.02
C VAL A 133 0.33 6.66 9.23
N ALA A 134 1.53 7.17 8.99
CA ALA A 134 2.43 7.55 10.07
C ALA A 134 1.87 8.74 10.87
N CYS A 135 1.86 8.62 12.19
CA CYS A 135 1.32 9.63 13.09
C CYS A 135 2.19 9.73 14.36
N ASN A 136 1.95 10.78 15.15
CA ASN A 136 2.60 10.92 16.46
C ASN A 136 1.91 10.00 17.47
N VAL A 137 2.68 9.34 18.35
CA VAL A 137 2.17 8.45 19.40
C VAL A 137 1.20 9.14 20.37
N ALA A 138 1.39 10.43 20.63
CA ALA A 138 0.53 11.19 21.54
C ALA A 138 -0.70 11.79 20.84
N MET A 139 -0.88 11.53 19.54
CA MET A 139 -1.97 12.10 18.75
C MET A 139 -3.28 11.37 19.05
N SER A 140 -4.31 12.11 19.45
CA SER A 140 -5.67 11.56 19.56
C SER A 140 -6.23 11.19 18.18
N GLU A 141 -7.28 10.36 18.18
CA GLU A 141 -7.99 9.98 16.96
C GLU A 141 -8.52 11.17 16.17
N GLU A 142 -9.17 12.10 16.86
CA GLU A 142 -9.76 13.31 16.27
C GLU A 142 -8.67 14.17 15.62
N ASN A 143 -7.55 14.36 16.31
CA ASN A 143 -6.41 15.13 15.77
C ASN A 143 -5.79 14.41 14.57
N PHE A 144 -5.69 13.08 14.60
CA PHE A 144 -5.24 12.29 13.45
C PHE A 144 -6.16 12.50 12.24
N LEU A 145 -7.48 12.41 12.43
CA LEU A 145 -8.44 12.64 11.36
C LEU A 145 -8.37 14.07 10.81
N GLN A 146 -8.25 15.08 11.67
CA GLN A 146 -8.12 16.48 11.25
C GLN A 146 -6.84 16.73 10.44
N VAL A 147 -5.69 16.24 10.90
CA VAL A 147 -4.41 16.38 10.18
C VAL A 147 -4.45 15.68 8.84
N THR A 148 -5.08 14.51 8.78
CA THR A 148 -5.24 13.72 7.56
C THR A 148 -6.20 14.42 6.58
N PHE A 149 -7.28 15.02 7.08
CA PHE A 149 -8.20 15.85 6.31
C PHE A 149 -7.48 16.99 5.59
N GLU A 150 -6.66 17.76 6.33
CA GLU A 150 -5.93 18.88 5.74
C GLU A 150 -4.88 18.44 4.71
N GLN A 151 -4.24 17.28 4.90
CA GLN A 151 -3.35 16.72 3.88
C GLN A 151 -4.11 16.35 2.59
N LEU A 152 -5.26 15.69 2.71
CA LEU A 152 -6.09 15.35 1.55
C LEU A 152 -6.59 16.61 0.81
N LYS A 153 -7.02 17.61 1.56
CA LYS A 153 -7.42 18.91 1.01
C LYS A 153 -6.27 19.60 0.27
N THR A 154 -5.05 19.52 0.80
CA THR A 154 -3.83 20.05 0.14
C THR A 154 -3.53 19.33 -1.17
N LEU A 155 -3.87 18.04 -1.27
CA LEU A 155 -3.80 17.27 -2.53
C LEU A 155 -4.96 17.60 -3.50
N GLY A 156 -5.91 18.46 -3.10
CA GLY A 156 -7.10 18.79 -3.91
C GLY A 156 -8.22 17.74 -3.81
N ILE A 157 -8.16 16.83 -2.84
CA ILE A 157 -9.17 15.79 -2.65
C ILE A 157 -10.26 16.28 -1.70
N SER A 158 -11.51 16.26 -2.17
CA SER A 158 -12.68 16.68 -1.40
C SER A 158 -13.28 15.52 -0.63
N VAL A 159 -12.64 15.14 0.48
CA VAL A 159 -13.09 14.01 1.29
C VAL A 159 -14.43 14.26 1.97
N LYS A 160 -15.33 13.26 1.93
CA LYS A 160 -16.62 13.30 2.63
C LYS A 160 -16.68 12.37 3.83
N LYS A 161 -16.01 11.23 3.74
CA LYS A 161 -16.02 10.18 4.76
C LYS A 161 -14.62 9.67 5.01
N MET A 162 -14.21 9.68 6.27
CA MET A 162 -12.97 9.06 6.74
C MET A 162 -13.23 8.32 8.03
N MET A 163 -12.51 7.22 8.22
CA MET A 163 -12.56 6.43 9.44
C MET A 163 -11.13 6.04 9.83
N ALA A 164 -10.74 6.44 11.03
CA ALA A 164 -9.52 5.97 11.65
C ALA A 164 -9.76 4.55 12.17
N GLY A 165 -8.75 3.69 12.07
CA GLY A 165 -8.83 2.31 12.56
C GLY A 165 -7.70 1.98 13.52
N LEU A 166 -7.19 0.75 13.40
CA LEU A 166 -6.20 0.18 14.31
C LEU A 166 -4.89 0.96 14.32
N GLU A 167 -4.32 1.09 15.50
CA GLU A 167 -2.95 1.54 15.70
C GLU A 167 -1.96 0.40 15.49
N ASN A 168 -0.83 0.70 14.87
CA ASN A 168 0.27 -0.24 14.63
C ASN A 168 1.61 0.46 14.79
N ASN A 169 2.66 -0.33 15.00
CA ASN A 169 4.03 0.15 15.10
C ASN A 169 4.91 -0.51 14.05
N ILE A 170 5.76 0.29 13.40
CA ILE A 170 6.83 -0.20 12.53
C ILE A 170 8.14 0.04 13.25
N LYS A 171 8.87 -1.04 13.54
CA LYS A 171 10.19 -0.98 14.15
C LYS A 171 11.23 -0.78 13.06
N THR A 172 12.14 0.16 13.29
CA THR A 172 13.36 0.36 12.51
C THR A 172 14.56 0.14 13.42
N ASP A 173 15.77 0.21 12.87
CA ASP A 173 17.02 0.16 13.64
C ASP A 173 17.17 1.32 14.63
N THR A 174 16.61 2.48 14.31
CA THR A 174 16.84 3.74 15.03
C THR A 174 15.65 4.19 15.86
N ARG A 175 14.42 3.79 15.49
CA ARG A 175 13.19 4.24 16.15
C ARG A 175 11.98 3.35 15.89
N ILE A 176 10.90 3.64 16.61
CA ILE A 176 9.57 3.10 16.36
C ILE A 176 8.75 4.18 15.64
N ILE A 177 8.12 3.82 14.54
CA ILE A 177 7.18 4.66 13.80
C ILE A 177 5.77 4.22 14.19
N HIS A 178 5.05 5.12 14.84
CA HIS A 178 3.65 4.93 15.17
C HIS A 178 2.79 5.21 13.95
N THR A 179 1.79 4.36 13.74
CA THR A 179 0.93 4.42 12.57
C THR A 179 -0.50 4.12 12.97
N ARG A 180 -1.44 4.62 12.18
CA ARG A 180 -2.84 4.26 12.29
C ARG A 180 -3.42 3.92 10.93
N SER A 181 -4.29 2.92 10.84
CA SER A 181 -4.99 2.63 9.59
C SER A 181 -6.03 3.70 9.29
N LEU A 182 -6.27 3.97 8.01
CA LEU A 182 -7.25 4.95 7.56
C LEU A 182 -8.06 4.37 6.41
N MET A 183 -9.39 4.48 6.52
CA MET A 183 -10.31 4.30 5.40
C MET A 183 -10.79 5.67 4.92
N VAL A 184 -10.85 5.84 3.60
CA VAL A 184 -11.41 7.00 2.93
C VAL A 184 -12.47 6.52 1.94
N ALA A 185 -13.66 7.11 2.00
CA ALA A 185 -14.81 6.69 1.18
C ALA A 185 -15.45 7.87 0.45
N ASP A 186 -16.33 7.55 -0.49
CA ASP A 186 -17.02 8.48 -1.40
C ASP A 186 -16.07 9.34 -2.26
N LEU A 187 -14.92 8.80 -2.63
CA LEU A 187 -13.96 9.46 -3.52
C LEU A 187 -14.48 9.47 -4.97
N LYS A 188 -14.25 10.58 -5.67
CA LYS A 188 -14.37 10.59 -7.13
C LYS A 188 -13.28 9.70 -7.75
N LYS A 189 -13.48 9.30 -9.01
CA LYS A 189 -12.56 8.40 -9.71
C LYS A 189 -11.14 8.97 -9.81
N ASP A 190 -11.03 10.25 -10.17
CA ASP A 190 -9.76 10.99 -10.24
C ASP A 190 -9.11 11.16 -8.87
N GLU A 191 -9.90 11.51 -7.84
CA GLU A 191 -9.42 11.62 -6.46
C GLU A 191 -8.89 10.28 -5.90
N SER A 192 -9.55 9.17 -6.25
CA SER A 192 -9.13 7.82 -5.85
C SER A 192 -7.78 7.44 -6.46
N VAL A 193 -7.60 7.70 -7.76
CA VAL A 193 -6.30 7.47 -8.41
C VAL A 193 -5.25 8.39 -7.78
N LEU A 194 -5.54 9.68 -7.64
CA LEU A 194 -4.60 10.66 -7.09
C LEU A 194 -4.14 10.29 -5.67
N LEU A 195 -5.05 9.83 -4.81
CA LEU A 195 -4.71 9.39 -3.46
C LEU A 195 -3.80 8.17 -3.47
N GLN A 196 -4.03 7.21 -4.37
CA GLN A 196 -3.16 6.04 -4.52
C GLN A 196 -1.77 6.42 -5.05
N GLU A 197 -1.67 7.38 -5.96
CA GLU A 197 -0.39 7.89 -6.48
C GLU A 197 0.40 8.60 -5.38
N LYS A 198 -0.19 9.63 -4.77
CA LYS A 198 0.49 10.53 -3.82
C LYS A 198 0.63 9.95 -2.43
N GLY A 199 -0.34 9.15 -2.00
CA GLY A 199 -0.41 8.63 -0.64
C GLY A 199 -0.53 9.73 0.40
N LEU A 200 -0.31 9.38 1.68
CA LEU A 200 -0.32 10.35 2.79
C LEU A 200 0.88 10.15 3.73
N GLY A 201 1.43 11.27 4.21
CA GLY A 201 2.56 11.26 5.13
C GLY A 201 3.86 10.69 4.54
N ASN A 202 4.73 10.24 5.44
CA ASN A 202 6.08 9.78 5.15
C ASN A 202 6.20 8.25 5.16
N TYR A 203 7.39 7.74 4.86
CA TYR A 203 7.75 6.31 5.00
C TYR A 203 7.03 5.35 4.04
N ARG A 204 6.78 5.79 2.80
CA ARG A 204 6.18 4.96 1.75
C ARG A 204 6.93 3.65 1.48
N LEU A 205 8.25 3.66 1.61
CA LEU A 205 9.08 2.46 1.49
C LEU A 205 8.89 1.47 2.65
N LEU A 206 8.29 1.90 3.77
CA LEU A 206 7.92 1.04 4.89
C LEU A 206 6.43 0.65 4.86
N GLY A 207 5.74 0.93 3.76
CA GLY A 207 4.31 0.66 3.59
C GLY A 207 3.39 1.68 4.24
N CYS A 208 3.90 2.85 4.64
CA CYS A 208 3.07 3.94 5.15
C CYS A 208 2.47 4.79 4.02
N GLY A 209 1.23 5.25 4.21
CA GLY A 209 0.57 6.14 3.26
C GLY A 209 0.17 5.47 1.95
N LEU A 210 0.29 4.15 1.82
CA LEU A 210 -0.06 3.44 0.60
C LEU A 210 -1.52 2.98 0.67
N PHE A 211 -2.35 3.54 -0.22
CA PHE A 211 -3.75 3.20 -0.33
C PHE A 211 -3.98 2.06 -1.32
N ILE A 212 -4.88 1.15 -0.94
CA ILE A 212 -5.39 0.07 -1.76
C ILE A 212 -6.92 0.15 -1.85
N PRO A 213 -7.53 -0.29 -2.97
CA PRO A 213 -8.99 -0.36 -3.07
C PRO A 213 -9.54 -1.34 -2.05
N HIS A 214 -10.58 -0.92 -1.34
CA HIS A 214 -11.34 -1.77 -0.43
C HIS A 214 -12.72 -2.02 -1.04
N LYS A 215 -13.23 -3.26 -0.94
CA LYS A 215 -14.60 -3.54 -1.34
C LYS A 215 -15.54 -2.75 -0.44
N ASP A 216 -16.43 -1.97 -1.05
CA ASP A 216 -17.42 -1.20 -0.31
C ASP A 216 -18.38 -2.15 0.41
N ILE A 217 -18.82 -1.76 1.60
CA ILE A 217 -19.78 -2.50 2.44
C ILE A 217 -21.15 -2.56 1.74
N THR A 218 -21.42 -1.65 0.79
CA THR A 218 -22.66 -1.62 -0.01
C THR A 218 -22.73 -2.69 -1.12
N SER A 219 -21.70 -3.52 -1.28
CA SER A 219 -21.72 -4.64 -2.23
C SER A 219 -22.36 -5.88 -1.62
N ILE A 220 -23.69 -5.87 -1.47
CA ILE A 220 -24.53 -7.06 -1.32
C ILE A 220 -25.38 -7.20 -2.58
#